data_AF-A0A8H3EV78-F1
#
_entry.id   AF-A0A8H3EV78-F1
#
_cell.length_a   1.000
_cell.length_b   1.000
_cell.length_c   1.000
_cell.angle_alpha   90.00
_cell.angle_beta   90.00
_cell.angle_gamma   90.00
#
_symmetry.space_group_name_H-M   'P 1'
#
loop_
_entity.id
_entity.type
_entity.pdbx_description
1 polymer ?
#
loop_
_entity_poly.entity_id
_entity_poly.type
_entity_poly.pdbx_seq_one_letter_code
_entity_poly.pdbx_strand_id
1 'polypeptide(L)'
;ILLLSPPHTYPLPLLSLTTHLALLSTRLPAPTSSDDEDPLFNDDWDASLPLYPPPTTTKPTTNPNPNTPPAHPNSRPPITLLVIAIADNIFFDATRAELAVADAVLAVTIAASPPPSSDLALLAVRTIDPPSRLSASASAAETSQSGAGVDAEGVWSPRKGGVRRAVLGRMVRMCVEAGGVGEEVLAGLRAFG
;
A
#
# COMPACT_ATOMS: atom_id res chain seq x y z
N ILE A 1 2.17 -12.56 1.36
CA ILE A 1 2.64 -12.41 -0.04
C ILE A 1 4.12 -12.05 0.02
N LEU A 2 4.97 -12.84 -0.64
CA LEU A 2 6.40 -12.56 -0.78
C LEU A 2 6.61 -11.92 -2.16
N LEU A 3 7.04 -10.67 -2.21
CA LEU A 3 7.37 -9.98 -3.47
C LEU A 3 8.88 -10.09 -3.69
N LEU A 4 9.27 -10.76 -4.77
CA LEU A 4 10.64 -10.79 -5.29
C LEU A 4 10.65 -9.91 -6.55
N SER A 5 11.14 -8.68 -6.44
CA SER A 5 11.31 -7.81 -7.60
C SER A 5 12.78 -7.49 -7.85
N PRO A 6 13.17 -7.27 -9.11
CA PRO A 6 14.46 -6.65 -9.41
C PRO A 6 14.56 -5.31 -8.66
N PRO A 7 15.76 -4.88 -8.24
CA PRO A 7 15.95 -3.70 -7.40
C PRO A 7 15.51 -2.36 -8.03
N HIS A 8 15.14 -2.36 -9.31
CA HIS A 8 14.81 -1.16 -10.09
C HIS A 8 13.32 -1.04 -10.45
N THR A 9 12.50 -2.02 -10.06
CA THR A 9 11.06 -2.00 -10.30
C THR A 9 10.36 -2.25 -8.97
N TYR A 10 9.59 -1.29 -8.49
CA TYR A 10 8.72 -1.45 -7.33
C TYR A 10 7.26 -1.51 -7.78
N PRO A 11 6.74 -2.69 -8.19
CA PRO A 11 5.34 -2.85 -8.58
C PRO A 11 4.40 -2.86 -7.36
N LEU A 12 4.83 -2.25 -6.25
CA LEU A 12 4.19 -2.33 -4.95
C LEU A 12 2.79 -1.71 -4.93
N PRO A 13 2.52 -0.55 -5.58
CA PRO A 13 1.16 -0.05 -5.73
C PRO A 13 0.26 -1.02 -6.49
N LEU A 14 0.71 -1.52 -7.65
CA LEU A 14 -0.07 -2.45 -8.46
C LEU A 14 -0.36 -3.75 -7.72
N LEU A 15 0.64 -4.34 -7.05
CA LEU A 15 0.42 -5.53 -6.22
C LEU A 15 -0.59 -5.23 -5.10
N SER A 16 -0.46 -4.09 -4.43
CA SER A 16 -1.35 -3.74 -3.34
C SER A 16 -2.80 -3.55 -3.81
N LEU A 17 -3.01 -2.87 -4.93
CA LEU A 17 -4.35 -2.67 -5.51
C LEU A 17 -4.93 -4.00 -6.00
N THR A 18 -4.13 -4.84 -6.64
CA THR A 18 -4.55 -6.17 -7.09
C THR A 18 -4.94 -7.03 -5.89
N THR A 19 -4.16 -7.00 -4.81
CA THR A 19 -4.46 -7.72 -3.57
C THR A 19 -5.75 -7.20 -2.94
N HIS A 20 -5.95 -5.88 -2.92
CA HIS A 20 -7.18 -5.26 -2.44
C HIS A 20 -8.41 -5.78 -3.21
N LEU A 21 -8.37 -5.75 -4.54
CA LEU A 21 -9.47 -6.24 -5.39
C LEU A 21 -9.66 -7.76 -5.28
N ALA A 22 -8.57 -8.52 -5.18
CA ALA A 22 -8.62 -9.95 -4.94
C ALA A 22 -9.34 -10.24 -3.62
N LEU A 23 -8.99 -9.54 -2.53
CA LEU A 23 -9.65 -9.70 -1.23
C LEU A 23 -11.12 -9.28 -1.25
N LEU A 24 -11.49 -8.24 -2.00
CA LEU A 24 -12.91 -7.86 -2.19
C LEU A 24 -13.70 -8.90 -2.98
N SER A 25 -13.07 -9.59 -3.93
CA SER A 25 -13.70 -10.64 -4.74
C SER A 25 -13.63 -12.04 -4.11
N THR A 26 -12.78 -12.24 -3.09
CA THR A 26 -12.68 -13.52 -2.41
C THR A 26 -13.94 -13.84 -1.62
N ARG A 27 -14.45 -15.06 -1.81
CA ARG A 27 -15.54 -15.62 -1.04
C ARG A 27 -15.04 -16.81 -0.22
N LEU A 28 -15.56 -16.91 1.00
CA LEU A 28 -15.33 -18.01 1.91
C LEU A 28 -16.45 -19.04 1.75
N PRO A 29 -16.13 -20.34 1.75
CA PRO A 29 -17.15 -21.38 1.72
C PRO A 29 -17.99 -21.30 3.01
N ALA A 30 -19.32 -21.47 2.87
CA ALA A 30 -20.21 -21.37 4.01
C ALA A 30 -20.09 -22.60 4.92
N PRO A 31 -19.96 -22.44 6.24
CA PRO A 31 -19.96 -23.57 7.16
C PRO A 31 -21.37 -24.17 7.26
N THR A 32 -21.46 -25.50 7.28
CA THR A 32 -22.73 -26.24 7.42
C THR A 32 -22.81 -27.08 8.69
N SER A 33 -21.67 -27.37 9.34
CA SER A 33 -21.62 -28.13 10.58
C SER A 33 -21.92 -27.27 11.81
N SER A 34 -22.34 -27.94 12.90
CA SER A 34 -22.45 -27.35 14.24
C SER A 34 -21.09 -27.31 14.95
N ASP A 35 -20.96 -26.45 15.98
CA ASP A 35 -19.70 -26.12 16.68
C ASP A 35 -18.93 -27.32 17.27
N ASP A 36 -19.61 -28.43 17.59
CA ASP A 36 -19.00 -29.60 18.23
C ASP A 36 -18.57 -30.71 17.23
N GLU A 37 -18.74 -30.49 15.92
CA GLU A 37 -18.37 -31.45 14.87
C GLU A 37 -17.19 -30.94 14.02
N ASP A 38 -16.54 -31.84 13.28
CA ASP A 38 -15.52 -31.45 12.31
C ASP A 38 -16.09 -30.45 11.29
N PRO A 39 -15.34 -29.39 10.93
CA PRO A 39 -15.85 -28.33 10.07
C PRO A 39 -16.18 -28.87 8.69
N LEU A 40 -17.47 -28.89 8.35
CA LEU A 40 -17.99 -29.18 7.02
C LEU A 40 -18.38 -27.88 6.34
N PHE A 41 -18.08 -27.81 5.05
CA PHE A 41 -18.35 -26.65 4.22
C PHE A 41 -19.35 -27.00 3.14
N ASN A 42 -20.18 -26.03 2.78
CA ASN A 42 -21.04 -26.15 1.63
C ASN A 42 -20.21 -26.13 0.34
N ASP A 43 -20.37 -27.15 -0.50
CA ASP A 43 -19.72 -27.26 -1.81
C ASP A 43 -20.34 -26.31 -2.85
N ASP A 44 -21.50 -25.73 -2.55
CA ASP A 44 -22.15 -24.76 -3.43
C ASP A 44 -21.43 -23.40 -3.39
N TRP A 45 -20.84 -23.02 -4.53
CA TRP A 45 -20.19 -21.72 -4.71
C TRP A 45 -21.17 -20.56 -4.52
N ASP A 46 -22.45 -20.74 -4.85
CA ASP A 46 -23.44 -19.67 -4.73
C ASP A 46 -23.80 -19.38 -3.27
N ALA A 47 -23.59 -20.35 -2.36
CA ALA A 47 -23.75 -20.17 -0.92
C ALA A 47 -22.54 -19.49 -0.25
N SER A 48 -21.45 -19.24 -0.98
CA SER A 48 -20.23 -18.65 -0.41
C SER A 48 -20.42 -17.19 0.02
N LEU A 49 -19.76 -16.82 1.11
CA LEU A 49 -19.87 -15.50 1.74
C LEU A 49 -18.67 -14.62 1.36
N PRO A 50 -18.86 -13.34 0.99
CA PRO A 50 -17.73 -12.46 0.70
C PRO A 50 -16.87 -12.24 1.95
N LEU A 51 -15.54 -12.29 1.80
CA LEU A 51 -14.61 -12.03 2.89
C LEU A 51 -14.74 -10.58 3.41
N TYR A 52 -14.96 -9.64 2.49
CA TYR A 52 -15.24 -8.24 2.79
C TYR A 52 -16.63 -7.88 2.24
N PRO A 53 -17.67 -7.89 3.08
CA PRO A 53 -19.01 -7.57 2.63
C PRO A 53 -19.11 -6.10 2.19
N PRO A 54 -19.84 -5.81 1.11
CA PRO A 54 -20.09 -4.42 0.71
C PRO A 54 -20.85 -3.69 1.81
N PRO A 55 -20.66 -2.37 1.95
CA PRO A 55 -21.34 -1.58 2.96
C PRO A 55 -22.85 -1.68 2.74
N THR A 56 -23.55 -2.39 3.62
CA THR A 56 -24.99 -2.54 3.53
C THR A 56 -25.64 -1.19 3.84
N THR A 57 -26.52 -0.73 2.95
CA THR A 57 -27.36 0.48 3.11
C THR A 57 -28.41 0.34 4.23
N THR A 58 -28.41 -0.77 4.96
CA THR A 58 -29.27 -0.96 6.12
C THR A 58 -28.76 -0.07 7.25
N LYS A 59 -29.48 1.03 7.47
CA LYS A 59 -29.48 1.83 8.71
C LYS A 59 -29.19 0.91 9.91
N PRO A 60 -28.32 1.29 10.87
CA PRO A 60 -28.13 0.51 12.09
C PRO A 60 -29.49 0.33 12.76
N THR A 61 -30.09 -0.84 12.59
CA THR A 61 -31.38 -1.16 13.20
C THR A 61 -31.12 -1.28 14.69
N THR A 62 -31.91 -0.56 15.47
CA THR A 62 -31.79 -0.42 16.93
C THR A 62 -31.94 -1.74 17.70
N ASN A 63 -32.22 -2.84 17.00
CA ASN A 63 -32.21 -4.20 17.51
C ASN A 63 -31.20 -5.02 16.70
N PRO A 64 -30.01 -5.34 17.25
CA PRO A 64 -29.12 -6.29 16.61
C PRO A 64 -29.80 -7.65 16.63
N ASN A 65 -30.13 -8.20 15.45
CA ASN A 65 -30.46 -9.61 15.36
C ASN A 65 -29.22 -10.38 15.81
N PRO A 66 -29.28 -11.23 16.86
CA PRO A 66 -28.13 -11.96 17.40
C PRO A 66 -27.43 -12.86 16.36
N ASN A 67 -28.09 -13.14 15.23
CA ASN A 67 -27.55 -13.92 14.12
C ASN A 67 -26.88 -13.07 13.02
N THR A 68 -26.74 -11.75 13.20
CA THR A 68 -26.00 -10.92 12.25
C THR A 68 -24.52 -10.94 12.65
N PRO A 69 -23.61 -11.42 11.80
CA PRO A 69 -22.19 -11.39 12.13
C PRO A 69 -21.76 -9.95 12.43
N PRO A 70 -20.94 -9.72 13.48
CA PRO A 70 -20.52 -8.38 13.86
C PRO A 70 -19.81 -7.72 12.67
N ALA A 71 -20.29 -6.54 12.27
CA ALA A 71 -19.66 -5.76 11.22
C ALA A 71 -18.18 -5.56 11.57
N HIS A 72 -17.28 -6.09 10.74
CA HIS A 72 -15.85 -5.95 10.98
C HIS A 72 -15.47 -4.46 10.92
N PRO A 73 -14.66 -3.97 11.88
CA PRO A 73 -14.35 -2.54 12.01
C PRO A 73 -13.63 -1.95 10.78
N ASN A 74 -13.04 -2.79 9.92
CA ASN A 74 -12.47 -2.38 8.64
C ASN A 74 -13.19 -3.11 7.52
N SER A 75 -14.24 -2.49 6.97
CA SER A 75 -15.06 -3.06 5.89
C SER A 75 -14.31 -3.27 4.57
N ARG A 76 -13.06 -2.79 4.46
CA ARG A 76 -12.25 -2.90 3.25
C ARG A 76 -10.78 -3.19 3.58
N PRO A 77 -10.09 -3.94 2.70
CA PRO A 77 -8.67 -4.21 2.89
C PRO A 77 -7.84 -2.92 2.71
N PRO A 78 -6.70 -2.80 3.40
CA PRO A 78 -5.81 -1.65 3.25
C PRO A 78 -5.16 -1.61 1.87
N ILE A 79 -4.67 -0.43 1.49
CA ILE A 79 -3.83 -0.24 0.31
C ILE A 79 -2.49 0.38 0.68
N THR A 80 -1.45 0.10 -0.10
CA THR A 80 -0.13 0.68 0.06
C THR A 80 0.23 1.50 -1.16
N LEU A 81 0.49 2.79 -0.93
CA LEU A 81 0.91 3.74 -1.94
C LEU A 81 2.43 3.89 -1.92
N LEU A 82 3.03 4.00 -3.10
CA LEU A 82 4.45 4.33 -3.25
C LEU A 82 4.56 5.83 -3.49
N VAL A 83 5.32 6.50 -2.64
CA VAL A 83 5.57 7.94 -2.68
C VAL A 83 7.07 8.17 -2.77
N ILE A 84 7.51 8.94 -3.75
CA ILE A 84 8.92 9.30 -3.87
C ILE A 84 9.10 10.80 -3.67
N ALA A 85 10.31 11.19 -3.26
CA ALA A 85 10.70 12.59 -3.23
C ALA A 85 11.99 12.80 -4.05
N ILE A 86 11.97 13.84 -4.89
CA ILE A 86 13.13 14.36 -5.61
C ILE A 86 13.30 15.80 -5.15
N ALA A 87 14.33 16.05 -4.34
CA ALA A 87 14.48 17.28 -3.57
C ALA A 87 13.23 17.58 -2.72
N ASP A 88 12.42 18.55 -3.15
CA ASP A 88 11.22 19.01 -2.46
C ASP A 88 9.92 18.62 -3.15
N ASN A 89 10.04 18.05 -4.35
CA ASN A 89 8.94 17.59 -5.18
C ASN A 89 8.59 16.16 -4.80
N ILE A 90 7.30 15.88 -4.72
CA ILE A 90 6.78 14.59 -4.30
C ILE A 90 5.95 14.02 -5.46
N PHE A 91 6.18 12.76 -5.77
CA PHE A 91 5.50 12.06 -6.85
C PHE A 91 4.84 10.78 -6.32
N PHE A 92 3.69 10.46 -6.94
CA PHE A 92 2.94 9.23 -6.72
C PHE A 92 3.02 8.38 -7.99
N ASP A 93 3.11 7.06 -7.82
CA ASP A 93 3.23 6.11 -8.95
C ASP A 93 4.36 6.46 -9.93
N ALA A 94 5.53 6.78 -9.38
CA ALA A 94 6.67 7.22 -10.16
C ALA A 94 7.15 6.16 -11.16
N THR A 95 7.54 6.64 -12.33
CA THR A 95 8.17 5.84 -13.37
C THR A 95 9.54 5.32 -12.92
N ARG A 96 10.06 4.31 -13.62
CA ARG A 96 11.41 3.77 -13.36
C ARG A 96 12.50 4.86 -13.41
N ALA A 97 12.38 5.83 -14.32
CA ALA A 97 13.35 6.92 -14.45
C ALA A 97 13.31 7.87 -13.25
N GLU A 98 12.11 8.25 -12.79
CA GLU A 98 11.92 9.11 -11.62
C GLU A 98 12.36 8.42 -10.32
N LEU A 99 12.08 7.13 -10.20
CA LEU A 99 12.54 6.31 -9.08
C LEU A 99 14.06 6.19 -9.04
N ALA A 100 14.72 6.05 -10.20
CA ALA A 100 16.18 5.95 -10.30
C ALA A 100 16.89 7.21 -9.78
N VAL A 101 16.22 8.37 -9.83
CA VAL A 101 16.75 9.65 -9.35
C VAL A 101 16.17 10.08 -7.98
N ALA A 102 15.35 9.25 -7.35
CA ALA A 102 14.70 9.58 -6.09
C ALA A 102 15.70 9.74 -4.93
N ASP A 103 15.49 10.74 -4.08
CA ASP A 103 16.27 10.96 -2.86
C ASP A 103 15.72 10.15 -1.68
N ALA A 104 14.40 9.96 -1.64
CA ALA A 104 13.67 9.10 -0.71
C ALA A 104 12.49 8.39 -1.39
N VAL A 105 12.19 7.20 -0.91
CA VAL A 105 11.03 6.39 -1.31
C VAL A 105 10.34 5.89 -0.04
N LEU A 106 9.03 6.11 0.05
CA LEU A 106 8.18 5.64 1.14
C LEU A 106 7.07 4.76 0.57
N ALA A 107 6.85 3.61 1.20
CA ALA A 107 5.63 2.84 1.08
C ALA A 107 4.70 3.20 2.26
N VAL A 108 3.55 3.80 1.95
CA VAL A 108 2.58 4.30 2.93
C VAL A 108 1.32 3.43 2.83
N THR A 109 1.04 2.68 3.89
CA THR A 109 -0.15 1.82 3.98
C THR A 109 -1.26 2.55 4.73
N ILE A 110 -2.42 2.64 4.08
CA ILE A 110 -3.61 3.33 4.57
C ILE A 110 -4.83 2.40 4.54
N ALA A 111 -5.78 2.66 5.42
CA ALA A 111 -7.09 2.00 5.44
C ALA A 111 -8.20 3.01 5.72
N ALA A 112 -9.44 2.64 5.38
CA ALA A 112 -10.60 3.39 5.84
C ALA A 112 -10.71 3.28 7.37
N SER A 113 -10.90 4.40 8.06
CA SER A 113 -11.19 4.40 9.50
C SER A 113 -12.63 3.90 9.75
N PRO A 114 -12.88 3.17 10.86
CA PRO A 114 -14.24 2.86 11.28
C PRO A 114 -15.08 4.13 11.52
N PRO A 115 -16.40 4.06 11.32
CA PRO A 115 -17.30 5.16 11.67
C PRO A 115 -17.18 5.51 13.17
N PRO A 116 -17.27 6.79 13.56
CA PRO A 116 -17.91 7.90 12.83
C PRO A 116 -16.99 8.75 11.93
N SER A 117 -15.68 8.52 11.92
CA SER A 117 -14.75 9.30 11.09
C SER A 117 -14.68 8.72 9.67
N SER A 118 -14.87 9.56 8.64
CA SER A 118 -14.57 9.20 7.24
C SER A 118 -13.08 9.32 6.89
N ASP A 119 -12.25 9.63 7.88
CA ASP A 119 -10.82 9.84 7.70
C ASP A 119 -10.09 8.54 7.36
N LEU A 120 -8.90 8.68 6.79
CA LEU A 120 -8.01 7.56 6.52
C LEU A 120 -7.14 7.27 7.74
N ALA A 121 -7.02 5.99 8.08
CA ALA A 121 -6.10 5.52 9.10
C ALA A 121 -4.74 5.19 8.46
N LEU A 122 -3.68 5.82 8.96
CA LEU A 122 -2.30 5.46 8.63
C LEU A 122 -1.93 4.17 9.39
N LEU A 123 -1.70 3.08 8.66
CA LEU A 123 -1.37 1.79 9.27
C LEU A 123 0.13 1.54 9.34
N ALA A 124 0.86 1.90 8.30
CA ALA A 124 2.31 1.68 8.24
C ALA A 124 3.00 2.67 7.31
N VAL A 125 4.25 2.99 7.64
CA VAL A 125 5.18 3.69 6.74
C VAL A 125 6.47 2.90 6.70
N ARG A 126 6.92 2.54 5.51
CA ARG A 126 8.19 1.82 5.30
C ARG A 126 9.07 2.64 4.38
N THR A 127 10.30 2.89 4.80
CA THR A 127 11.33 3.49 3.95
C THR A 127 11.89 2.41 3.02
N ILE A 128 12.03 2.75 1.75
CA ILE A 128 12.66 1.89 0.75
C ILE A 128 13.92 2.61 0.28
N ASP A 129 15.03 1.88 0.18
CA ASP A 129 16.27 2.43 -0.35
C ASP A 129 16.12 2.68 -1.86
N PRO A 130 16.22 3.94 -2.33
CA PRO A 130 16.16 4.22 -3.75
C PRO A 130 17.36 3.63 -4.49
N PRO A 131 17.20 3.24 -5.77
CA PRO A 131 18.31 2.78 -6.61
C PRO A 131 19.47 3.78 -6.68
N SER A 132 19.18 5.07 -6.58
CA SER A 132 20.17 6.16 -6.54
C SER A 132 21.22 5.97 -5.44
N ARG A 133 20.87 5.34 -4.30
CA ARG A 133 21.77 5.07 -3.18
C ARG A 133 22.48 3.71 -3.29
N LEU A 134 22.03 2.82 -4.17
CA LEU A 134 22.58 1.47 -4.33
C LEU A 134 23.81 1.43 -5.26
N SER A 135 24.15 2.52 -5.95
CA SER A 135 25.17 2.55 -7.02
C SER A 135 26.61 2.88 -6.61
N ALA A 136 26.98 2.89 -5.31
CA ALA A 136 28.33 3.33 -4.90
C ALA A 136 29.26 2.24 -4.33
N SER A 137 28.87 0.96 -4.22
CA SER A 137 29.70 -0.01 -3.48
C SER A 137 29.75 -1.47 -3.97
N ALA A 138 28.81 -1.94 -4.82
CA ALA A 138 28.74 -3.38 -5.11
C ALA A 138 29.48 -3.84 -6.38
N SER A 139 29.97 -2.94 -7.23
CA SER A 139 30.64 -3.27 -8.50
C SER A 139 32.08 -2.76 -8.59
N ALA A 140 32.74 -2.53 -7.44
CA ALA A 140 34.14 -2.10 -7.37
C ALA A 140 35.07 -3.19 -6.77
N ALA A 141 34.75 -4.47 -7.01
CA ALA A 141 35.62 -5.59 -6.63
C ALA A 141 36.60 -6.02 -7.75
N GLU A 142 36.60 -5.34 -8.89
CA GLU A 142 37.63 -5.52 -9.93
C GLU A 142 38.14 -4.16 -10.38
N THR A 143 39.47 -4.01 -10.31
CA THR A 143 40.25 -2.81 -10.66
C THR A 143 40.54 -1.87 -9.49
N SER A 144 41.68 -2.15 -8.87
CA SER A 144 42.51 -1.25 -8.08
C SER A 144 42.64 0.15 -8.70
N GLN A 145 42.75 1.14 -7.80
CA GLN A 145 43.33 2.49 -7.95
C GLN A 145 42.34 3.66 -7.80
N SER A 146 42.47 4.32 -6.64
CA SER A 146 42.39 5.77 -6.43
C SER A 146 41.37 6.56 -7.27
N GLY A 147 40.31 7.01 -6.61
CA GLY A 147 39.45 8.08 -7.13
C GLY A 147 38.56 8.65 -6.05
N ALA A 148 39.06 9.65 -5.31
CA ALA A 148 38.17 10.61 -4.66
C ALA A 148 37.19 11.14 -5.73
N GLY A 149 35.91 11.18 -5.38
CA GLY A 149 34.81 11.45 -6.30
C GLY A 149 35.08 12.60 -7.25
N VAL A 150 35.25 12.26 -8.52
CA VAL A 150 35.11 13.21 -9.63
C VAL A 150 33.64 13.16 -9.98
N ASP A 151 32.88 14.20 -9.62
CA ASP A 151 31.59 14.46 -10.23
C ASP A 151 31.86 14.64 -11.73
N ALA A 152 31.66 13.59 -12.52
CA ALA A 152 31.80 13.66 -13.97
C ALA A 152 30.76 14.66 -14.48
N GLU A 153 31.23 15.78 -15.01
CA GLU A 153 30.41 16.88 -15.50
C GLU A 153 29.39 16.34 -16.52
N GLY A 154 28.10 16.37 -16.16
CA GLY A 154 26.99 15.86 -16.99
C GLY A 154 26.34 14.55 -16.52
N VAL A 155 26.91 13.82 -15.54
CA VAL A 155 26.29 12.64 -14.94
C VAL A 155 25.59 13.03 -13.64
N TRP A 156 24.27 12.83 -13.57
CA TRP A 156 23.49 13.11 -12.37
C TRP A 156 24.00 12.27 -11.19
N SER A 157 24.30 12.92 -10.06
CA SER A 157 24.64 12.25 -8.81
C SER A 157 23.56 12.50 -7.74
N PRO A 158 23.24 11.50 -6.91
CA PRO A 158 22.24 11.64 -5.86
C PRO A 158 22.67 12.66 -4.81
N ARG A 159 21.69 13.32 -4.17
CA ARG A 159 22.00 14.24 -3.08
C ARG A 159 22.65 13.48 -1.91
N LYS A 160 23.83 13.96 -1.50
CA LYS A 160 24.52 13.49 -0.30
C LYS A 160 23.93 14.23 0.91
N GLY A 161 23.38 13.48 1.85
CA GLY A 161 22.60 14.00 2.98
C GLY A 161 21.16 13.47 2.95
N GLY A 162 20.65 13.03 4.09
CA GLY A 162 19.31 12.46 4.20
C GLY A 162 18.19 13.43 3.79
N VAL A 163 16.97 12.90 3.61
CA VAL A 163 15.83 13.72 3.23
C VAL A 163 15.28 14.50 4.43
N ARG A 164 14.88 15.75 4.21
CA ARG A 164 14.37 16.64 5.26
C ARG A 164 13.12 16.03 5.90
N ARG A 165 13.07 15.99 7.24
CA ARG A 165 11.90 15.45 7.99
C ARG A 165 10.58 16.09 7.58
N ALA A 166 10.60 17.38 7.23
CA ALA A 166 9.43 18.09 6.73
C ALA A 166 8.90 17.51 5.41
N VAL A 167 9.79 17.06 4.50
CA VAL A 167 9.40 16.41 3.23
C VAL A 167 8.72 15.08 3.52
N LEU A 168 9.30 14.24 4.40
CA LEU A 168 8.68 12.97 4.80
C LEU A 168 7.29 13.19 5.41
N GLY A 169 7.15 14.20 6.28
CA GLY A 169 5.86 14.57 6.85
C GLY A 169 4.83 14.96 5.78
N ARG A 170 5.23 15.71 4.75
CA ARG A 170 4.36 16.06 3.62
C ARG A 170 3.97 14.84 2.79
N MET A 171 4.90 13.92 2.53
CA MET A 171 4.62 12.68 1.78
C MET A 171 3.51 11.86 2.45
N VAL A 172 3.61 11.66 3.76
CA VAL A 172 2.59 10.94 4.54
C VAL A 172 1.29 11.73 4.59
N ARG A 173 1.37 13.04 4.83
CA ARG A 173 0.19 13.90 4.91
C ARG A 173 -0.67 13.87 3.65
N MET A 174 -0.07 13.98 2.46
CA MET A 174 -0.81 13.91 1.20
C MET A 174 -1.49 12.55 0.93
N CYS A 175 -1.07 11.48 1.61
CA CYS A 175 -1.74 10.18 1.54
C CYS A 175 -2.96 10.08 2.45
N VAL A 176 -3.01 10.86 3.54
CA VAL A 176 -3.95 10.66 4.65
C VAL A 176 -4.94 11.81 4.80
N GLU A 177 -4.57 13.01 4.36
CA GLU A 177 -5.44 14.19 4.46
C GLU A 177 -6.70 14.06 3.61
N ALA A 178 -7.77 14.71 4.06
CA ALA A 178 -9.04 14.76 3.32
C ALA A 178 -8.84 15.42 1.96
N GLY A 179 -9.35 14.79 0.90
CA GLY A 179 -9.10 15.16 -0.49
C GLY A 179 -7.68 14.83 -0.98
N GLY A 180 -6.91 14.06 -0.20
CA GLY A 180 -5.58 13.59 -0.60
C GLY A 180 -5.64 12.35 -1.50
N VAL A 181 -4.47 11.93 -1.96
CA VAL A 181 -4.34 10.83 -2.94
C VAL A 181 -4.88 9.51 -2.40
N GLY A 182 -4.74 9.25 -1.10
CA GLY A 182 -5.28 8.05 -0.50
C GLY A 182 -6.80 7.96 -0.59
N GLU A 183 -7.49 9.09 -0.46
CA GLU A 183 -8.94 9.13 -0.53
C GLU A 183 -9.40 8.97 -1.97
N GLU A 184 -8.73 9.63 -2.92
CA GLU A 184 -9.00 9.48 -4.35
C GLU A 184 -8.87 8.03 -4.83
N VAL A 185 -7.78 7.36 -4.44
CA VAL A 185 -7.54 5.96 -4.82
C VAL A 185 -8.58 5.04 -4.19
N LEU A 186 -8.85 5.17 -2.88
CA LEU A 186 -9.87 4.35 -2.22
C LEU A 186 -11.27 4.62 -2.76
N ALA A 187 -11.60 5.87 -3.10
CA ALA A 187 -12.85 6.25 -3.74
C ALA A 187 -12.99 5.60 -5.13
N GLY A 188 -11.94 5.65 -5.95
CA GLY A 188 -11.89 4.99 -7.26
C GLY A 188 -12.09 3.47 -7.16
N LEU A 189 -11.46 2.83 -6.16
CA LEU A 189 -11.66 1.39 -5.91
C LEU A 189 -13.09 1.03 -5.49
N ARG A 190 -13.87 1.96 -4.90
CA ARG A 190 -15.29 1.71 -4.59
C ARG A 190 -16.15 1.54 -5.83
N ALA A 191 -15.72 2.02 -6.99
CA ALA A 191 -16.47 1.82 -8.23
C ALA A 191 -16.39 0.36 -8.74
N PHE A 192 -15.39 -0.41 -8.30
CA PHE A 192 -15.10 -1.76 -8.80
C PHE A 192 -15.52 -2.89 -7.84
N GLY A 193 -16.06 -2.57 -6.66
CA GLY A 193 -16.52 -3.54 -5.66
C GLY A 193 -17.53 -2.96 -4.68
#